data_AF-A0A7Y9GEE1-F1
#
_entry.id   AF-A0A7Y9GEE1-F1
#
_cell.length_a   1.000
_cell.length_b   1.000
_cell.length_c   1.000
_cell.angle_alpha   90.00
_cell.angle_beta   90.00
_cell.angle_gamma   90.00
#
_symmetry.space_group_name_H-M   'P 1'
#
loop_
_entity.id
_entity.type
_entity.pdbx_description
1 polymer ?
#
loop_
_entity_poly.entity_id
_entity_poly.type
_entity_poly.pdbx_seq_one_letter_code
_entity_poly.pdbx_strand_id
1 'polypeptide(L)'
;MRVLTAAAVLLPTALVAGCADTGPTDVDDLCSAYKHFRSEYTRPHPFSNKGVFDSLKDLGDVASRYTGSDAVKAAGPRLKKMGESDQVNMLEVEMTTAPISAECHKP
;
A
#
# COMPACT_ATOMS: atom_id res chain seq x y z
N MET A 1 -13.65 -3.29 -58.80
CA MET A 1 -12.85 -2.13 -58.33
C MET A 1 -13.44 -1.61 -57.03
N ARG A 2 -12.56 -1.30 -56.07
CA ARG A 2 -12.78 -0.73 -54.73
C ARG A 2 -13.10 -1.71 -53.59
N VAL A 3 -11.98 -2.23 -53.08
CA VAL A 3 -11.70 -2.61 -51.68
C VAL A 3 -12.05 -1.46 -50.74
N LEU A 4 -12.65 -1.76 -49.58
CA LEU A 4 -12.52 -0.97 -48.34
C LEU A 4 -12.79 -1.91 -47.14
N THR A 5 -11.68 -2.29 -46.50
CA THR A 5 -11.55 -3.02 -45.24
C THR A 5 -12.17 -2.27 -44.08
N ALA A 6 -13.07 -2.91 -43.32
CA ALA A 6 -13.47 -2.46 -41.99
C ALA A 6 -13.11 -3.56 -40.99
N ALA A 7 -11.88 -3.50 -40.48
CA ALA A 7 -11.48 -4.25 -39.30
C ALA A 7 -12.13 -3.60 -38.08
N ALA A 8 -13.31 -4.09 -37.70
CA ALA A 8 -13.95 -3.74 -36.45
C ALA A 8 -13.26 -4.53 -35.32
N VAL A 9 -12.28 -3.88 -34.69
CA VAL A 9 -11.67 -4.31 -33.44
C VAL A 9 -12.75 -4.22 -32.35
N LEU A 10 -13.39 -5.35 -32.06
CA LEU A 10 -14.21 -5.50 -30.85
C LEU A 10 -13.25 -5.73 -29.67
N LEU A 11 -12.92 -4.65 -28.99
CA LEU A 11 -12.24 -4.67 -27.69
C LEU A 11 -13.06 -5.53 -26.70
N PRO A 12 -12.45 -6.48 -25.97
CA PRO A 12 -13.09 -7.06 -24.80
C PRO A 12 -13.13 -5.99 -23.70
N THR A 13 -14.34 -5.52 -23.40
CA THR A 13 -14.64 -4.73 -22.20
C THR A 13 -14.39 -5.61 -20.97
N ALA A 14 -13.19 -5.53 -20.41
CA ALA A 14 -12.88 -6.01 -19.08
C ALA A 14 -13.59 -5.10 -18.05
N LEU A 15 -14.88 -5.36 -17.83
CA LEU A 15 -15.62 -4.85 -16.67
C LEU A 15 -15.23 -5.69 -15.45
N VAL A 16 -14.08 -5.36 -14.85
CA VAL A 16 -13.71 -5.86 -13.51
C VAL A 16 -13.29 -4.65 -12.68
N ALA A 17 -14.27 -3.89 -12.19
CA ALA A 17 -14.02 -2.85 -11.20
C ALA A 17 -15.28 -2.68 -10.36
N GLY A 18 -15.35 -3.40 -9.24
CA GLY A 18 -16.51 -3.34 -8.36
C GLY A 18 -16.50 -4.27 -7.15
N CYS A 19 -15.49 -5.11 -6.95
CA CYS A 19 -15.28 -5.73 -5.65
C CYS A 19 -14.35 -4.82 -4.87
N ALA A 20 -14.89 -4.20 -3.82
CA ALA A 20 -14.09 -3.54 -2.81
C ALA A 20 -12.93 -4.48 -2.42
N ASP A 21 -11.73 -3.91 -2.46
CA ASP A 21 -10.47 -4.50 -2.01
C ASP A 21 -10.52 -4.72 -0.49
N THR A 22 -11.46 -5.51 -0.01
CA THR A 22 -11.69 -5.84 1.40
C THR A 22 -11.48 -7.33 1.63
N GLY A 23 -10.51 -7.90 0.89
CA GLY A 23 -10.02 -9.26 1.11
C GLY A 23 -8.89 -9.29 2.13
N PRO A 24 -8.60 -10.47 2.71
CA PRO A 24 -7.36 -10.68 3.44
C PRO A 24 -6.15 -10.39 2.53
N THR A 25 -5.07 -9.84 3.10
CA THR A 25 -3.80 -9.66 2.36
C THR A 25 -2.82 -10.74 2.77
N ASP A 26 -1.94 -11.09 1.84
CA ASP A 26 -0.80 -11.95 2.12
C ASP A 26 0.43 -11.15 2.54
N VAL A 27 1.54 -11.86 2.73
CA VAL A 27 2.83 -11.29 3.14
C VAL A 27 3.48 -10.49 2.02
N ASP A 28 3.23 -10.84 0.75
CA ASP A 28 3.83 -10.15 -0.39
C ASP A 28 3.24 -8.74 -0.53
N ASP A 29 1.93 -8.60 -0.40
CA ASP A 29 1.24 -7.31 -0.36
C ASP A 29 1.74 -6.44 0.81
N LEU A 30 1.86 -7.04 2.00
CA LEU A 30 2.36 -6.36 3.20
C LEU A 30 3.78 -5.84 2.98
N CYS A 31 4.68 -6.68 2.47
CA CYS A 31 6.08 -6.32 2.30
C CYS A 31 6.32 -5.38 1.12
N SER A 32 5.50 -5.47 0.08
CA SER A 32 5.46 -4.50 -1.01
C SER A 32 5.06 -3.11 -0.51
N ALA A 33 3.97 -3.02 0.26
CA ALA A 33 3.53 -1.76 0.87
C ALA A 33 4.58 -1.21 1.84
N TYR A 34 5.22 -2.07 2.65
CA TYR A 34 6.27 -1.64 3.57
C TYR A 34 7.50 -1.09 2.83
N LYS A 35 7.91 -1.75 1.75
CA LYS A 35 8.99 -1.28 0.89
C LYS A 35 8.67 0.05 0.21
N HIS A 36 7.43 0.22 -0.26
CA HIS A 36 6.96 1.48 -0.82
C HIS A 36 7.04 2.61 0.21
N PHE A 37 6.51 2.38 1.42
CA PHE A 37 6.64 3.31 2.54
C PHE A 37 8.09 3.64 2.85
N ARG A 38 9.00 2.65 2.96
CA ARG A 38 10.43 2.89 3.22
C ARG A 38 11.10 3.72 2.13
N SER A 39 10.70 3.52 0.87
CA SER A 39 11.18 4.32 -0.26
C SER A 39 10.74 5.78 -0.13
N GLU A 40 9.47 6.04 0.17
CA GLU A 40 8.99 7.40 0.40
C GLU A 40 9.64 8.01 1.65
N TYR A 41 9.68 7.29 2.78
CA TYR A 41 10.27 7.79 4.02
C TYR A 41 11.75 8.20 3.92
N THR A 42 12.52 7.59 3.02
CA THR A 42 13.96 7.86 2.85
C THR A 42 14.28 8.87 1.76
N ARG A 43 13.32 9.20 0.88
CA ARG A 43 13.53 10.17 -0.20
C ARG A 43 13.53 11.60 0.35
N PRO A 44 14.27 12.54 -0.24
CA PRO A 44 14.14 13.97 0.07
C PRO A 44 12.78 14.52 -0.37
N HIS A 45 12.09 15.25 0.51
CA HIS A 45 10.77 15.83 0.28
C HIS A 45 10.83 17.37 0.33
N PRO A 46 11.34 18.05 -0.71
CA PRO A 46 11.62 19.49 -0.67
C PRO A 46 10.37 20.38 -0.57
N PHE A 47 9.18 19.85 -0.87
CA PHE A 47 7.93 20.63 -0.93
C PHE A 47 6.83 20.13 0.00
N SER A 48 6.78 18.83 0.30
CA SER A 48 5.73 18.24 1.13
C SER A 48 6.07 16.78 1.44
N ASN A 49 5.72 16.32 2.65
CA ASN A 49 5.81 14.92 3.06
C ASN A 49 4.59 14.08 2.66
N LYS A 50 3.73 14.58 1.73
CA LYS A 50 2.50 13.90 1.33
C LYS A 50 2.71 12.42 0.94
N GLY A 51 3.77 12.12 0.19
CA GLY A 51 4.10 10.73 -0.20
C GLY A 51 4.36 9.81 0.99
N VAL A 52 4.98 10.32 2.05
CA VAL A 52 5.19 9.58 3.30
C VAL A 52 3.86 9.32 4.01
N PHE A 53 2.99 10.32 4.09
CA PHE A 53 1.69 10.18 4.74
C PHE A 53 0.74 9.25 3.98
N ASP A 54 0.67 9.39 2.65
CA ASP A 54 -0.12 8.49 1.80
C ASP A 54 0.38 7.04 1.93
N SER A 55 1.69 6.82 1.86
CA SER A 55 2.26 5.46 1.98
C SER A 55 2.10 4.86 3.38
N LEU A 56 2.07 5.67 4.45
CA LEU A 56 1.70 5.22 5.80
C LEU A 56 0.23 4.78 5.87
N LYS A 57 -0.67 5.52 5.21
CA LYS A 57 -2.09 5.17 5.13
C LYS A 57 -2.27 3.84 4.39
N ASP A 58 -1.62 3.70 3.23
CA ASP A 58 -1.68 2.49 2.41
C ASP A 58 -1.11 1.28 3.16
N LEU A 59 0.05 1.44 3.80
CA LEU A 59 0.63 0.39 4.64
C LEU A 59 -0.30 0.04 5.80
N GLY A 60 -0.96 1.02 6.41
CA GLY A 60 -1.94 0.80 7.48
C GLY A 60 -3.15 -0.01 7.02
N ASP A 61 -3.68 0.30 5.84
CA ASP A 61 -4.82 -0.41 5.24
C ASP A 61 -4.47 -1.85 4.83
N VAL A 62 -3.25 -2.10 4.35
CA VAL A 62 -2.75 -3.46 4.09
C VAL A 62 -2.53 -4.21 5.41
N ALA A 63 -1.81 -3.61 6.36
CA ALA A 63 -1.52 -4.23 7.65
C ALA A 63 -2.79 -4.60 8.43
N SER A 64 -3.83 -3.77 8.42
CA SER A 64 -5.13 -4.07 9.07
C SER A 64 -5.85 -5.29 8.48
N ARG A 65 -5.56 -5.64 7.23
CA ARG A 65 -6.15 -6.78 6.51
C ARG A 65 -5.24 -8.02 6.50
N TYR A 66 -4.00 -7.90 6.98
CA TYR A 66 -3.04 -9.00 7.04
C TYR A 66 -3.53 -10.13 7.98
N THR A 67 -3.46 -11.37 7.53
CA THR A 67 -3.96 -12.54 8.27
C THR A 67 -2.90 -13.28 9.08
N GLY A 68 -1.62 -12.96 8.92
CA GLY A 68 -0.53 -13.72 9.53
C GLY A 68 -0.27 -13.36 11.01
N SER A 69 0.00 -12.08 11.28
CA SER A 69 0.44 -11.61 12.61
C SER A 69 -0.53 -10.61 13.20
N ASP A 70 -1.06 -10.91 14.40
CA ASP A 70 -1.94 -9.98 15.13
C ASP A 70 -1.22 -8.67 15.48
N ALA A 71 0.11 -8.71 15.69
CA ALA A 71 0.92 -7.52 15.94
C ALA A 71 0.98 -6.60 14.71
N VAL A 72 1.10 -7.17 13.51
CA VAL A 72 1.01 -6.42 12.25
C VAL A 72 -0.39 -5.84 12.09
N LYS A 73 -1.42 -6.64 12.34
CA LYS A 73 -2.82 -6.19 12.25
C LYS A 73 -3.12 -5.03 13.19
N ALA A 74 -2.61 -5.08 14.42
CA ALA A 74 -2.72 -4.02 15.42
C ALA A 74 -1.93 -2.75 15.06
N ALA A 75 -0.86 -2.87 14.27
CA ALA A 75 -0.12 -1.71 13.75
C ALA A 75 -0.92 -0.94 12.69
N GLY A 76 -1.78 -1.62 11.92
CA GLY A 76 -2.51 -1.03 10.79
C GLY A 76 -3.29 0.26 11.13
N PRO A 77 -4.18 0.28 12.14
CA PRO A 77 -4.92 1.49 12.50
C PRO A 77 -4.01 2.63 12.99
N ARG A 78 -2.87 2.31 13.61
CA ARG A 78 -1.89 3.30 14.06
C ARG A 78 -1.20 3.95 12.86
N LEU A 79 -0.76 3.15 11.90
CA LEU A 79 -0.14 3.63 10.65
C LEU A 79 -1.10 4.50 9.85
N LYS A 80 -2.37 4.08 9.75
CA LYS A 80 -3.42 4.87 9.11
C LYS A 80 -3.58 6.25 9.75
N LYS A 81 -3.60 6.29 11.09
CA LYS A 81 -3.67 7.54 11.84
C LYS A 81 -2.42 8.41 11.64
N MET A 82 -1.23 7.84 11.56
CA MET A 82 -0.02 8.59 11.23
C MET A 82 -0.07 9.18 9.83
N GLY A 83 -0.65 8.47 8.86
CA GLY A 83 -0.90 8.97 7.50
C GLY A 83 -1.93 10.10 7.43
N GLU A 84 -2.70 10.34 8.49
CA GLU A 84 -3.63 11.47 8.63
C GLU A 84 -3.02 12.65 9.40
N SER A 85 -1.80 12.49 9.92
CA SER A 85 -1.04 13.52 10.62
C SER A 85 -0.43 14.54 9.65
N ASP A 86 -0.07 15.71 10.18
CA ASP A 86 0.73 16.74 9.49
C ASP A 86 2.22 16.63 9.78
N GLN A 87 2.60 15.80 10.77
CA GLN A 87 3.98 15.59 11.21
C GLN A 87 4.32 14.11 11.29
N VAL A 88 5.56 13.81 10.89
CA VAL A 88 6.13 12.47 10.98
C VAL A 88 6.94 12.35 12.26
N ASN A 89 6.49 11.52 13.20
CA ASN A 89 7.25 11.18 14.39
C ASN A 89 8.08 9.93 14.13
N MET A 90 9.40 10.09 14.01
CA MET A 90 10.32 8.99 13.65
C MET A 90 10.23 7.81 14.62
N LEU A 91 10.17 8.07 15.93
CA LEU A 91 10.09 7.01 16.93
C LEU A 91 8.76 6.25 16.82
N GLU A 92 7.66 6.97 16.60
CA GLU A 92 6.35 6.36 16.46
C GLU A 92 6.28 5.46 15.22
N VAL A 93 6.84 5.93 14.10
CA VAL A 93 6.98 5.19 12.85
C VAL A 93 7.80 3.91 13.05
N GLU A 94 8.98 4.01 13.66
CA GLU A 94 9.86 2.85 13.89
C GLU A 94 9.20 1.80 14.78
N MET A 95 8.63 2.21 15.92
CA MET A 95 7.95 1.27 16.82
C MET A 95 6.74 0.61 16.17
N THR A 96 5.99 1.35 15.36
CA THR A 96 4.77 0.83 14.74
C THR A 96 5.06 -0.05 13.53
N THR A 97 6.12 0.22 12.79
CA THR A 97 6.53 -0.61 11.65
C THR A 97 7.42 -1.80 12.03
N ALA A 98 7.99 -1.84 13.23
CA ALA A 98 8.79 -2.95 13.74
C ALA A 98 8.18 -4.35 13.51
N PRO A 99 6.91 -4.63 13.86
CA PRO A 99 6.31 -5.95 13.60
C PRO A 99 6.20 -6.29 12.11
N ILE A 100 5.98 -5.28 11.25
CA ILE A 100 5.91 -5.46 9.79
C ILE A 100 7.29 -5.78 9.23
N SER A 101 8.31 -5.03 9.68
CA SER A 101 9.70 -5.30 9.32
C SER A 101 10.13 -6.71 9.75
N ALA A 102 9.74 -7.15 10.95
CA ALA A 102 10.03 -8.50 11.42
C ALA A 102 9.36 -9.58 10.55
N GLU A 103 8.16 -9.31 10.03
CA GLU A 103 7.45 -10.22 9.12
C GLU A 103 8.17 -10.34 7.77
N CYS A 104 8.64 -9.22 7.22
CA CYS A 104 9.26 -9.15 5.88
C CYS A 104 10.71 -9.64 5.80
N HIS A 105 11.37 -9.86 6.93
CA HIS A 105 12.75 -10.37 7.00
C HIS A 105 12.85 -11.80 7.54
N LYS A 106 11.73 -12.53 7.60
CA LYS A 106 11.77 -13.97 7.91
C LYS A 106 12.49 -14.72 6.77
N PRO A 107 13.32 -15.72 7.10
CA PRO A 107 14.01 -16.55 6.09
C PRO A 107 13.03 -17.46 5.33
#